data_AF-A0AAN8FGN2-F1
#
_entry.id   AF-A0AAN8FGN2-F1
#
_cell.length_a   1.000
_cell.length_b   1.000
_cell.length_c   1.000
_cell.angle_alpha   90.00
_cell.angle_beta   90.00
_cell.angle_gamma   90.00
#
_symmetry.space_group_name_H-M   'P 1'
#
loop_
_entity.id
_entity.type
_entity.pdbx_description
1 polymer ?
#
loop_
_entity_poly.entity_id
_entity_poly.type
_entity_poly.pdbx_seq_one_letter_code
_entity_poly.pdbx_strand_id
1 'polypeptide(L)'
;FVNNVAGLFAERDMQYARHRPTDEPDLMLMTRKAIEILEKSGKEYFLMVEGSLIDIAQHANSMHGAFDEMREFESAIKEVSCESAPSNSVSIKVLSGPSDDRSQRDADFSHS
;
A
#
# COMPACT_ATOMS: atom_id res chain seq x y z
N PHE A 1 28.42 -6.05 0.97
CA PHE A 1 26.97 -6.31 0.88
C PHE A 1 26.23 -5.17 1.54
N VAL A 2 25.11 -4.74 0.99
CA VAL A 2 24.27 -3.70 1.59
C VAL A 2 23.40 -4.40 2.64
N ASN A 3 23.50 -3.99 3.90
CA ASN A 3 22.81 -4.68 4.99
C ASN A 3 21.43 -4.10 5.27
N ASN A 4 21.21 -2.82 4.95
CA ASN A 4 19.97 -2.09 5.21
C ASN A 4 19.63 -1.22 4.00
N VAL A 5 18.34 -1.11 3.68
CA VAL A 5 17.81 -0.28 2.59
C VAL A 5 16.64 0.54 3.12
N ALA A 6 16.59 1.81 2.77
CA ALA A 6 15.44 2.69 3.00
C ALA A 6 15.05 3.33 1.66
N GLY A 7 13.79 3.19 1.27
CA GLY A 7 13.21 3.83 0.09
C GLY A 7 12.18 4.86 0.51
N LEU A 8 12.41 6.12 0.18
CA LEU A 8 11.48 7.24 0.40
C LEU A 8 11.21 7.86 -0.96
N PHE A 9 10.03 7.64 -1.51
CA PHE A 9 9.70 7.99 -2.90
C PHE A 9 8.80 9.23 -3.03
N ALA A 10 8.27 9.73 -1.91
CA ALA A 10 7.47 10.96 -1.85
C ALA A 10 7.73 11.71 -0.54
N GLU A 11 7.42 13.00 -0.50
CA GLU A 11 7.56 13.82 0.73
C GLU A 11 6.52 13.47 1.80
N ARG A 12 5.34 12.98 1.39
CA ARG A 12 4.23 12.64 2.28
C ARG A 12 3.62 11.28 1.91
N ASP A 13 2.80 11.28 0.87
CA ASP A 13 2.10 10.12 0.35
C ASP A 13 2.53 9.93 -1.11
N MET A 14 2.70 8.68 -1.54
CA MET A 14 2.86 8.38 -2.96
C MET A 14 1.57 8.71 -3.72
N GLN A 15 1.70 8.96 -5.02
CA GLN A 15 0.56 9.26 -5.86
C GLN A 15 -0.26 8.00 -6.15
N TYR A 16 -1.57 8.21 -6.38
CA TYR A 16 -2.47 7.17 -6.86
C TYR A 16 -1.92 6.50 -8.12
N ALA A 17 -2.18 5.20 -8.28
CA ALA A 17 -1.77 4.35 -9.39
C ALA A 17 -1.97 5.02 -10.76
N ARG A 18 -3.11 5.68 -10.94
CA ARG A 18 -3.48 6.36 -12.20
C ARG A 18 -2.63 7.60 -12.50
N HIS A 19 -2.09 8.26 -11.49
CA HIS A 19 -1.40 9.54 -11.60
C HIS A 19 0.09 9.46 -11.18
N ARG A 20 0.60 8.24 -10.95
CA ARG A 20 1.96 8.01 -10.50
C ARG A 20 2.99 8.55 -11.49
N PRO A 21 3.96 9.37 -11.04
CA PRO A 21 5.07 9.80 -11.89
C PRO A 21 6.07 8.66 -12.10
N THR A 22 6.91 8.76 -13.12
CA THR A 22 7.82 7.66 -13.52
C THR A 22 8.93 7.35 -12.52
N ASP A 23 9.20 8.25 -11.59
CA ASP A 23 10.21 8.14 -10.53
C ASP A 23 9.68 7.55 -9.22
N GLU A 24 8.36 7.38 -9.10
CA GLU A 24 7.75 6.61 -8.01
C GLU A 24 7.58 5.14 -8.45
N PRO A 25 8.12 4.16 -7.70
CA PRO A 25 7.89 2.76 -7.99
C PRO A 25 6.44 2.37 -7.64
N ASP A 26 5.88 1.38 -8.33
CA ASP A 26 4.62 0.78 -7.90
C ASP A 26 4.82 -0.17 -6.70
N LEU A 27 3.72 -0.53 -6.04
CA LEU A 27 3.74 -1.38 -4.85
C LEU A 27 4.28 -2.79 -5.15
N MET A 28 4.02 -3.31 -6.35
CA MET A 28 4.53 -4.60 -6.79
C MET A 28 6.07 -4.57 -6.90
N LEU A 29 6.64 -3.52 -7.48
CA LEU A 29 8.08 -3.36 -7.66
C LEU A 29 8.78 -3.19 -6.31
N MET A 30 8.21 -2.41 -5.39
CA MET A 30 8.71 -2.32 -4.01
C MET A 30 8.69 -3.68 -3.31
N THR A 31 7.60 -4.43 -3.47
CA THR A 31 7.43 -5.76 -2.88
C THR A 31 8.45 -6.75 -3.41
N ARG A 32 8.59 -6.84 -4.73
CA ARG A 32 9.62 -7.66 -5.39
C ARG A 32 11.00 -7.31 -4.87
N LYS A 33 11.33 -6.01 -4.82
CA LYS A 33 12.65 -5.59 -4.41
C LYS A 33 12.94 -5.91 -2.95
N ALA A 34 11.94 -5.80 -2.08
CA ALA A 34 12.04 -6.19 -0.68
C ALA A 34 12.31 -7.69 -0.55
N ILE A 35 11.57 -8.54 -1.27
CA ILE A 35 11.80 -10.00 -1.29
C ILE A 35 13.22 -10.31 -1.76
N GLU A 36 13.66 -9.75 -2.89
CA GLU A 36 15.02 -9.96 -3.43
C GLU A 36 16.14 -9.59 -2.42
N ILE A 37 15.92 -8.57 -1.59
CA ILE A 37 16.89 -8.15 -0.57
C ILE A 37 16.85 -9.10 0.63
N LEU A 38 15.65 -9.44 1.11
CA LEU A 38 15.46 -10.30 2.26
C LEU A 38 15.96 -11.73 2.00
N GLU A 39 15.71 -12.27 0.81
CA GLU A 39 16.18 -13.60 0.42
C GLU A 39 17.70 -13.72 0.35
N LYS A 40 18.40 -12.65 -0.06
CA LYS A 40 19.88 -12.61 -0.08
C LYS A 40 20.51 -12.76 1.29
N SER A 41 19.75 -12.52 2.37
CA SER A 41 20.24 -12.72 3.73
C SER A 41 20.42 -14.21 4.09
N GLY A 42 19.75 -15.12 3.37
CA GLY A 42 19.73 -16.55 3.65
C GLY A 42 19.06 -16.92 4.98
N LYS A 43 18.29 -16.00 5.56
CA LYS A 43 17.57 -16.16 6.82
C LYS A 43 16.07 -16.05 6.59
N GLU A 44 15.30 -16.66 7.49
CA GLU A 44 13.85 -16.44 7.54
C GLU A 44 13.56 -14.96 7.81
N TYR A 45 12.51 -14.45 7.17
CA TYR A 45 12.11 -13.06 7.30
C TYR A 45 10.61 -12.93 7.47
N PHE A 46 10.24 -11.76 7.97
CA PHE A 46 8.87 -11.27 7.98
C PHE A 46 8.80 -10.06 7.04
N LEU A 47 7.81 -10.05 6.14
CA LEU A 47 7.54 -8.94 5.25
C LEU A 47 6.09 -8.47 5.44
N MET A 48 5.88 -7.16 5.56
CA MET A 48 4.57 -6.52 5.55
C MET A 48 4.42 -5.63 4.32
N VAL A 49 3.35 -5.82 3.56
CA VAL A 49 3.00 -4.99 2.40
C VAL A 49 1.63 -4.37 2.62
N GLU A 50 1.53 -3.06 2.39
CA GLU A 50 0.33 -2.27 2.71
C GLU A 50 -0.15 -1.45 1.50
N GLY A 51 -1.44 -1.51 1.21
CA GLY A 51 -2.12 -0.70 0.19
C GLY A 51 -2.98 0.39 0.82
N SER A 52 -2.36 1.42 1.43
CA SER A 52 -3.07 2.45 2.21
C SER A 52 -3.92 3.41 1.36
N LEU A 53 -3.58 3.62 0.09
CA LEU A 53 -4.29 4.54 -0.80
C LEU A 53 -5.74 4.07 -1.10
N ILE A 54 -6.04 2.77 -0.95
CA ILE A 54 -7.41 2.25 -1.06
C ILE A 54 -8.32 2.98 -0.07
N ASP A 55 -7.86 3.12 1.18
CA ASP A 55 -8.59 3.80 2.22
C ASP A 55 -8.80 5.29 1.91
N ILE A 56 -7.73 5.96 1.51
CA ILE A 56 -7.79 7.40 1.22
C ILE A 56 -8.77 7.66 0.06
N ALA A 57 -8.78 6.78 -0.94
CA ALA A 57 -9.76 6.85 -2.03
C ALA A 57 -11.19 6.59 -1.56
N GLN A 58 -11.39 5.64 -0.62
CA GLN A 58 -12.71 5.38 -0.01
C GLN A 58 -13.20 6.56 0.81
N HIS A 59 -12.33 7.17 1.62
CA HIS A 59 -12.65 8.39 2.38
C HIS A 59 -12.99 9.57 1.47
N ALA A 60 -12.36 9.67 0.31
CA ALA A 60 -12.70 10.66 -0.71
C ALA A 60 -13.97 10.32 -1.52
N ASN A 61 -14.70 9.24 -1.20
CA ASN A 61 -15.82 8.71 -1.97
C ASN A 61 -15.48 8.43 -3.46
N SER A 62 -14.22 8.15 -3.76
CA SER A 62 -13.74 7.86 -5.11
C SER A 62 -13.69 6.36 -5.36
N MET A 63 -14.80 5.80 -5.83
CA MET A 63 -14.87 4.37 -6.15
C MET A 63 -13.88 3.99 -7.26
N HIS A 64 -13.69 4.85 -8.26
CA HIS A 64 -12.69 4.64 -9.30
C HIS A 64 -11.27 4.62 -8.76
N GLY A 65 -10.93 5.53 -7.83
CA GLY A 65 -9.62 5.53 -7.18
C GLY A 65 -9.39 4.26 -6.36
N ALA A 66 -10.38 3.87 -5.54
CA ALA A 66 -10.28 2.68 -4.70
C ALA A 66 -10.08 1.40 -5.53
N PHE A 67 -10.75 1.28 -6.69
CA PHE A 67 -10.57 0.13 -7.58
C PHE A 67 -9.21 0.10 -8.26
N ASP A 68 -8.68 1.26 -8.69
CA ASP A 68 -7.35 1.33 -9.28
C ASP A 68 -6.28 0.92 -8.25
N GLU A 69 -6.37 1.43 -7.01
CA GLU A 69 -5.47 1.06 -5.92
C GLU A 69 -5.61 -0.42 -5.53
N MET A 70 -6.83 -0.96 -5.53
CA MET A 70 -7.06 -2.37 -5.26
C MET A 70 -6.41 -3.27 -6.32
N ARG A 71 -6.41 -2.86 -7.59
CA ARG A 71 -5.75 -3.59 -8.69
C ARG A 71 -4.23 -3.59 -8.52
N GLU A 72 -3.65 -2.48 -8.08
CA GLU A 72 -2.23 -2.42 -7.77
C GLU A 72 -1.87 -3.30 -6.58
N PHE A 73 -2.66 -3.25 -5.52
CA PHE A 73 -2.48 -4.13 -4.36
C PHE A 73 -2.58 -5.61 -4.75
N GLU A 74 -3.54 -5.99 -5.59
CA GLU A 74 -3.65 -7.35 -6.14
C GLU A 74 -2.37 -7.79 -6.86
N SER A 75 -1.71 -6.87 -7.57
CA SER A 75 -0.46 -7.15 -8.27
C SER A 75 0.68 -7.42 -7.29
N ALA A 76 0.75 -6.69 -6.18
CA ALA A 76 1.71 -6.97 -5.11
C ALA A 76 1.46 -8.32 -4.43
N ILE A 77 0.19 -8.71 -4.18
CA ILE A 77 -0.16 -10.03 -3.62
C ILE A 77 0.32 -11.15 -4.55
N LYS A 78 0.08 -11.01 -5.86
CA LYS A 78 0.53 -12.00 -6.85
C LYS A 78 2.04 -12.16 -6.83
N GLU A 79 2.76 -11.03 -6.75
CA GLU A 79 4.23 -11.05 -6.67
C GLU A 79 4.72 -11.81 -5.43
N VAL A 80 4.13 -11.56 -4.25
CA VAL A 80 4.44 -12.32 -3.02
C VAL A 80 4.22 -13.82 -3.23
N SER A 81 3.10 -14.20 -3.84
CA SER A 81 2.77 -15.60 -4.07
C SER A 81 3.69 -16.28 -5.07
N CYS A 82 4.28 -15.54 -6.01
CA CYS A 82 5.20 -16.07 -7.02
C CYS A 82 6.63 -16.20 -6.50
N GLU A 83 7.09 -15.22 -5.71
CA GLU A 83 8.51 -15.09 -5.35
C GLU A 83 8.83 -15.61 -3.93
N SER A 84 7.89 -15.59 -2.98
CA SER A 84 8.20 -15.92 -1.58
C SER A 84 8.38 -17.44 -1.36
N ALA A 85 9.49 -17.83 -0.73
CA ALA A 85 9.69 -19.20 -0.26
C ALA A 85 8.64 -19.62 0.80
N PRO A 86 8.21 -20.91 0.82
CA PRO A 86 7.12 -21.39 1.66
C PRO A 86 7.42 -21.43 3.17
N SER A 87 8.68 -21.35 3.57
CA SER A 87 9.09 -21.26 4.99
C SER A 87 8.93 -19.85 5.55
N ASN A 88 8.81 -18.83 4.69
CA ASN A 88 8.76 -17.43 5.13
C ASN A 88 7.31 -16.96 5.32
N SER A 89 7.12 -16.10 6.31
CA SER A 89 5.80 -15.53 6.61
C SER A 89 5.67 -14.14 5.99
N VAL A 90 4.66 -13.95 5.16
CA VAL A 90 4.32 -12.64 4.57
C VAL A 90 2.94 -12.22 5.06
N SER A 91 2.85 -11.02 5.61
CA SER A 91 1.58 -10.41 6.03
C SER A 91 1.18 -9.30 5.07
N ILE A 92 -0.05 -9.38 4.60
CA ILE A 92 -0.60 -8.48 3.60
C ILE A 92 -1.75 -7.72 4.25
N LYS A 93 -1.66 -6.39 4.28
CA LYS A 93 -2.64 -5.55 4.97
C LYS A 93 -3.28 -4.54 4.01
N VAL A 94 -4.60 -4.57 3.92
CA VAL A 94 -5.38 -3.43 3.43
C VAL A 94 -5.74 -2.61 4.65
N LEU A 95 -5.31 -1.36 4.71
CA LEU A 95 -5.90 -0.44 5.67
C LEU A 95 -7.23 0.03 5.11
N SER A 96 -8.25 -0.03 5.97
CA SER A 96 -9.44 0.81 5.90
C SER A 96 -9.33 1.68 7.15
N GLY A 97 -9.49 2.97 6.95
CA GLY A 97 -9.36 4.01 7.94
C GLY A 97 -10.54 3.95 8.89
N PRO A 98 -10.48 4.75 9.96
CA PRO A 98 -11.58 4.80 10.91
C PRO A 98 -12.85 5.18 10.15
N SER A 99 -13.89 4.36 10.23
CA SER A 99 -15.23 4.78 9.81
C SER A 99 -15.56 6.07 10.53
N ASP A 100 -15.73 7.18 9.81
CA ASP A 100 -16.10 8.48 10.37
C ASP A 100 -17.21 8.28 11.42
N ASP A 101 -16.88 8.50 12.69
CA ASP A 101 -17.89 8.69 13.71
C ASP A 101 -18.55 10.04 13.41
N ARG A 102 -19.75 9.97 12.81
CA ARG A 102 -20.51 11.11 12.26
C ARG A 102 -21.11 12.00 13.36
N SER A 103 -20.31 12.41 14.33
CA SER A 103 -20.70 13.38 15.37
C SER A 103 -20.56 14.85 14.95
N GLN A 104 -20.21 15.15 13.69
CA GLN A 104 -20.14 16.53 13.17
C GLN A 104 -21.14 16.87 12.05
N ARG A 105 -22.25 16.13 11.90
CA ARG A 105 -23.28 16.48 10.91
C ARG A 105 -24.45 17.30 11.43
N ASP A 106 -24.47 17.63 12.72
CA ASP A 106 -25.57 18.39 13.33
C ASP A 106 -25.31 19.91 13.41
N ALA A 107 -24.22 20.42 12.83
CA ALA A 107 -23.89 21.85 12.89
C ALA A 107 -24.32 22.67 11.66
N ASP A 108 -24.63 22.05 10.51
CA ASP A 108 -24.83 22.76 9.24
C ASP A 108 -26.29 22.94 8.80
N PHE A 109 -27.28 22.53 9.62
CA PHE A 109 -28.71 22.79 9.35
C PHE A 109 -29.28 23.92 10.23
N SER A 110 -28.51 24.99 10.40
CA SER A 110 -29.06 26.28 10.82
C SER A 110 -28.40 27.40 10.04
N HIS A 111 -28.86 27.65 8.82
CA HIS A 111 -29.13 28.97 8.23
C HIS A 111 -29.52 28.80 6.75
N SER A 112 -30.51 29.61 6.35
CA SER A 112 -31.21 29.75 5.06
C SER A 112 -32.25 28.69 4.68
#